data_AF-A0A969SFW3-F1
#
_entry.id   AF-A0A969SFW3-F1
#
_cell.length_a   1.000
_cell.length_b   1.000
_cell.length_c   1.000
_cell.angle_alpha   90.00
_cell.angle_beta   90.00
_cell.angle_gamma   90.00
#
_symmetry.space_group_name_H-M   'P 1'
#
loop_
_entity.id
_entity.type
_entity.pdbx_description
1 polymer ?
#
loop_
_entity_poly.entity_id
_entity_poly.type
_entity_poly.pdbx_seq_one_letter_code
_entity_poly.pdbx_strand_id
1 'polypeptide(L)'
;MTELLTHIKNASRELWQVFGQYESWNSDSTKCEDIKSRLSHFNESHSADPKHIDDTIKALLRGLYLIKSGAEWDEPAVGQNSIDKPNSTHRARGVQWRLVVVWSGFEIVTKTLLLKRETGGLGPDEFNKFTQKCGLNSYNFLPSPNKELKNLSRWLDESQEGKQVLDFLSVSKGDAYIIQHWIINRQPISNWVDAVRLAKALRNATAHGALSASKVNQWGLQQPLFTLSNNLGEIVVASMGKLVSQESYVD
;
A
#
# COMPACT_ATOMS: atom_id res chain seq x y z
N MET A 1 19.61 2.49 6.68
CA MET A 1 18.80 1.67 5.76
C MET A 1 17.68 1.07 6.59
N THR A 2 16.43 1.40 6.29
CA THR A 2 15.27 0.93 7.07
C THR A 2 15.11 -0.59 6.95
N GLU A 3 14.61 -1.22 8.01
CA GLU A 3 14.34 -2.67 8.09
C GLU A 3 13.46 -3.15 6.93
N LEU A 4 12.42 -2.37 6.59
CA LEU A 4 11.53 -2.65 5.46
C LEU A 4 12.26 -2.73 4.11
N LEU A 5 13.22 -1.82 3.84
CA LEU A 5 13.96 -1.84 2.58
C LEU A 5 14.84 -3.10 2.44
N THR A 6 15.39 -3.58 3.56
CA THR A 6 16.11 -4.87 3.60
C THR A 6 15.16 -6.02 3.29
N HIS A 7 13.97 -6.05 3.91
CA HIS A 7 12.97 -7.09 3.64
C HIS A 7 12.50 -7.10 2.18
N ILE A 8 12.28 -5.93 1.57
CA ILE A 8 11.90 -5.81 0.15
C ILE A 8 13.00 -6.37 -0.76
N LYS A 9 14.26 -6.06 -0.49
CA LYS A 9 15.40 -6.58 -1.27
C LYS A 9 15.52 -8.10 -1.16
N ASN A 10 15.33 -8.64 0.05
CA ASN A 10 15.36 -10.08 0.28
C ASN A 10 14.21 -10.78 -0.46
N ALA A 11 12.98 -10.29 -0.31
CA ALA A 11 11.81 -10.82 -1.01
C ALA A 11 12.01 -10.81 -2.54
N SER A 12 12.55 -9.72 -3.10
CA SER A 12 12.85 -9.65 -4.53
C SER A 12 13.88 -10.70 -4.96
N ARG A 13 14.92 -10.94 -4.16
CA ARG A 13 15.95 -11.95 -4.45
C ARG A 13 15.37 -13.37 -4.38
N GLU A 14 14.58 -13.66 -3.37
CA GLU A 14 13.97 -14.98 -3.15
C GLU A 14 12.94 -15.32 -4.24
N LEU A 15 12.14 -14.34 -4.69
CA LEU A 15 11.26 -14.53 -5.84
C LEU A 15 12.04 -14.88 -7.11
N TRP A 16 13.21 -14.28 -7.33
CA TRP A 16 14.06 -14.64 -8.46
C TRP A 16 14.61 -16.06 -8.37
N GLN A 17 14.73 -16.64 -7.17
CA GLN A 17 15.09 -18.05 -7.02
C GLN A 17 13.94 -18.97 -7.46
N VAL A 18 12.69 -18.57 -7.22
CA VAL A 18 11.48 -19.28 -7.69
C VAL A 18 11.29 -19.10 -9.20
N PHE A 19 11.28 -17.86 -9.68
CA PHE A 19 11.07 -17.55 -11.10
C PHE A 19 12.27 -17.92 -11.97
N GLY A 20 13.44 -18.21 -11.39
CA GLY A 20 14.70 -18.47 -12.06
C GLY A 20 15.12 -17.38 -13.04
N GLN A 21 15.88 -17.74 -14.08
CA GLN A 21 16.36 -16.76 -15.06
C GLN A 21 15.20 -16.14 -15.85
N TYR A 22 15.37 -14.89 -16.27
CA TYR A 22 14.38 -14.20 -17.10
C TYR A 22 14.00 -15.05 -18.32
N GLU A 23 12.69 -15.16 -18.59
CA GLU A 23 12.11 -15.96 -19.69
C GLU A 23 12.32 -17.47 -19.63
N SER A 24 12.97 -18.01 -18.58
CA SER A 24 13.19 -19.46 -18.45
C SER A 24 11.90 -20.28 -18.34
N TRP A 25 10.77 -19.66 -17.99
CA TRP A 25 9.45 -20.29 -17.99
C TRP A 25 8.81 -20.40 -19.39
N ASN A 26 9.27 -19.66 -20.40
CA ASN A 26 8.64 -19.63 -21.73
C ASN A 26 8.65 -20.99 -22.45
N SER A 27 9.59 -21.86 -22.09
CA SER A 27 9.77 -23.19 -22.67
C SER A 27 9.73 -24.31 -21.63
N ASP A 28 9.40 -24.00 -20.38
CA ASP A 28 9.43 -24.94 -19.26
C ASP A 28 8.04 -25.04 -18.62
N SER A 29 7.29 -26.07 -19.02
CA SER A 29 5.94 -26.32 -18.54
C SER A 29 5.92 -26.71 -17.06
N THR A 30 6.91 -27.48 -16.59
CA THR A 30 7.04 -27.87 -15.18
C THR A 30 7.19 -26.62 -14.31
N LYS A 31 7.99 -25.66 -14.76
CA LYS A 31 8.15 -24.39 -14.06
C LYS A 31 6.90 -23.53 -14.08
N CYS A 32 6.18 -23.47 -15.20
CA CYS A 32 4.92 -22.75 -15.25
C CYS A 32 3.89 -23.32 -14.26
N GLU A 33 3.83 -24.65 -14.13
CA GLU A 33 2.95 -25.31 -13.14
C GLU A 33 3.39 -25.05 -11.69
N ASP A 34 4.69 -25.06 -11.38
CA ASP A 34 5.19 -24.67 -10.04
C ASP A 34 4.80 -23.22 -9.69
N ILE A 35 5.02 -22.28 -10.61
CA ILE A 35 4.64 -20.88 -10.39
C ILE A 35 3.12 -20.74 -10.23
N LYS A 36 2.33 -21.42 -11.07
CA LYS A 36 0.87 -21.43 -10.95
C LYS A 36 0.42 -22.02 -9.61
N SER A 37 1.02 -23.13 -9.16
CA SER A 37 0.73 -23.74 -7.84
C SER A 37 0.90 -22.72 -6.71
N ARG A 38 1.98 -21.92 -6.75
CA ARG A 38 2.25 -20.86 -5.77
C ARG A 38 1.22 -19.72 -5.86
N LEU A 39 0.88 -19.30 -7.08
CA LEU A 39 -0.12 -18.26 -7.32
C LEU A 39 -1.54 -18.71 -6.89
N SER A 40 -1.84 -20.01 -6.95
CA SER A 40 -3.12 -20.58 -6.53
C SER A 40 -3.41 -20.34 -5.04
N HIS A 41 -2.39 -20.11 -4.21
CA HIS A 41 -2.58 -19.63 -2.84
C HIS A 41 -3.45 -18.36 -2.78
N PHE A 42 -3.26 -17.44 -3.72
CA PHE A 42 -4.03 -16.19 -3.81
C PHE A 42 -5.32 -16.34 -4.61
N ASN A 43 -5.25 -17.04 -5.75
CA ASN A 43 -6.41 -17.32 -6.59
C ASN A 43 -6.20 -18.60 -7.44
N GLU A 44 -7.01 -19.63 -7.23
CA GLU A 44 -6.92 -20.90 -7.95
C GLU A 44 -7.08 -20.77 -9.48
N SER A 45 -7.70 -19.68 -9.95
CA SER A 45 -7.92 -19.42 -11.38
C SER A 45 -6.68 -18.92 -12.14
N HIS A 46 -5.50 -18.85 -11.50
CA HIS A 46 -4.26 -18.59 -12.23
C HIS A 46 -3.98 -19.71 -13.24
N SER A 47 -3.58 -19.32 -14.46
CA SER A 47 -3.23 -20.26 -15.53
C SER A 47 -1.73 -20.59 -15.50
N ALA A 48 -1.37 -21.81 -15.91
CA ALA A 48 0.02 -22.18 -16.18
C ALA A 48 0.44 -21.86 -17.64
N ASP A 49 -0.40 -21.15 -18.40
CA ASP A 49 -0.03 -20.65 -19.72
C ASP A 49 1.22 -19.73 -19.62
N PRO A 50 2.28 -19.96 -20.41
CA PRO A 50 3.54 -19.21 -20.30
C PRO A 50 3.37 -17.69 -20.41
N LYS A 51 2.44 -17.22 -21.27
CA LYS A 51 2.18 -15.79 -21.42
C LYS A 51 1.52 -15.20 -20.17
N HIS A 52 0.54 -15.91 -19.60
CA HIS A 52 -0.07 -15.50 -18.32
C HIS A 52 0.96 -15.44 -17.18
N ILE A 53 1.87 -16.41 -17.11
CA ILE A 53 2.96 -16.44 -16.12
C ILE A 53 3.91 -15.25 -16.32
N ASP A 54 4.32 -14.99 -17.55
CA ASP A 54 5.19 -13.86 -17.89
C ASP A 54 4.55 -12.51 -17.51
N ASP A 55 3.29 -12.28 -17.90
CA ASP A 55 2.54 -11.07 -17.56
C ASP A 55 2.40 -10.91 -16.03
N THR A 56 2.15 -12.02 -15.33
CA THR A 56 2.04 -12.04 -13.87
C THR A 56 3.37 -11.64 -13.22
N ILE A 57 4.49 -12.27 -13.60
CA ILE A 57 5.82 -11.96 -13.05
C ILE A 57 6.18 -10.50 -13.32
N LYS A 58 6.00 -10.02 -14.56
CA LYS A 58 6.26 -8.61 -14.93
C LYS A 58 5.46 -7.64 -14.08
N ALA A 59 4.18 -7.93 -13.84
CA ALA A 59 3.34 -7.09 -12.98
C ALA A 59 3.79 -7.12 -11.51
N LEU A 60 4.12 -8.29 -10.96
CA LEU A 60 4.63 -8.42 -9.58
C LEU A 60 5.94 -7.66 -9.40
N LEU A 61 6.89 -7.80 -10.33
CA LEU A 61 8.17 -7.09 -10.30
C LEU A 61 7.99 -5.57 -10.42
N ARG A 62 7.09 -5.11 -11.29
CA ARG A 62 6.74 -3.69 -11.40
C ARG A 62 6.16 -3.16 -10.09
N GLY A 63 5.26 -3.91 -9.46
CA GLY A 63 4.66 -3.54 -8.18
C GLY A 63 5.70 -3.46 -7.07
N LEU A 64 6.57 -4.46 -6.95
CA LEU A 64 7.67 -4.49 -5.99
C LEU A 64 8.67 -3.34 -6.20
N TYR A 65 8.98 -3.00 -7.45
CA TYR A 65 9.85 -1.87 -7.74
C TYR A 65 9.27 -0.56 -7.21
N LEU A 66 7.96 -0.32 -7.37
CA LEU A 66 7.30 0.87 -6.83
C LEU A 66 7.32 0.89 -5.29
N ILE A 67 7.06 -0.25 -4.65
CA ILE A 67 7.18 -0.38 -3.18
C ILE A 67 8.61 -0.05 -2.73
N LYS A 68 9.61 -0.59 -3.41
CA LYS A 68 11.03 -0.33 -3.15
C LYS A 68 11.36 1.16 -3.32
N SER A 69 10.98 1.77 -4.44
CA SER A 69 11.23 3.19 -4.70
C SER A 69 10.62 4.09 -3.62
N GLY A 70 9.41 3.77 -3.15
CA GLY A 70 8.80 4.47 -2.03
C GLY A 70 9.53 4.23 -0.70
N ALA A 71 10.01 3.02 -0.44
CA ALA A 71 10.78 2.69 0.75
C ALA A 71 12.18 3.34 0.79
N GLU A 72 12.76 3.64 -0.37
CA GLU A 72 14.04 4.37 -0.50
C GLU A 72 13.91 5.85 -0.12
N TRP A 73 12.69 6.41 -0.11
CA TRP A 73 12.43 7.77 0.35
C TRP A 73 12.27 7.82 1.88
N ASP A 74 13.38 7.58 2.59
CA ASP A 74 13.43 7.56 4.07
C ASP A 74 13.22 8.97 4.67
N GLU A 75 13.79 9.98 4.02
CA GLU A 75 13.53 11.41 4.29
C GLU A 75 12.84 12.07 3.08
N PRO A 76 11.56 11.78 2.83
CA PRO A 76 10.91 12.21 1.61
C PRO A 76 10.69 13.72 1.61
N ALA A 77 11.13 14.42 0.56
CA ALA A 77 10.88 15.85 0.37
C ALA A 77 10.76 16.22 -1.12
N VAL A 78 9.79 17.08 -1.47
CA VAL A 78 9.52 17.49 -2.89
C VAL A 78 9.12 18.98 -2.99
N GLY A 79 9.70 19.71 -3.95
CA GLY A 79 9.31 21.10 -4.28
C GLY A 79 10.38 21.89 -5.06
N GLN A 80 10.02 23.04 -5.64
CA GLN A 80 10.99 23.98 -6.22
C GLN A 80 11.88 24.59 -5.11
N ASN A 81 13.18 24.71 -5.38
CA ASN A 81 14.23 25.20 -4.46
C ASN A 81 14.59 24.27 -3.28
N SER A 82 14.35 22.96 -3.39
CA SER A 82 14.34 22.05 -2.22
C SER A 82 15.55 21.13 -2.01
N ILE A 83 16.56 21.12 -2.89
CA ILE A 83 17.63 20.12 -2.75
C ILE A 83 18.55 20.44 -1.56
N ASP A 84 18.82 21.71 -1.26
CA ASP A 84 19.83 22.04 -0.23
C ASP A 84 19.26 22.09 1.20
N LYS A 85 18.00 22.55 1.41
CA LYS A 85 17.34 22.62 2.74
C LYS A 85 15.81 22.46 2.67
N PRO A 86 15.26 21.24 2.76
CA PRO A 86 13.82 21.01 2.73
C PRO A 86 13.11 21.51 4.00
N ASN A 87 12.06 22.32 3.84
CA ASN A 87 11.20 22.77 4.94
C ASN A 87 10.07 21.74 5.24
N SER A 88 9.25 22.03 6.26
CA SER A 88 8.15 21.14 6.67
C SER A 88 7.14 20.86 5.55
N THR A 89 6.84 21.84 4.70
CA THR A 89 5.92 21.65 3.55
C THR A 89 6.52 20.76 2.48
N HIS A 90 7.82 20.88 2.20
CA HIS A 90 8.53 19.94 1.30
C HIS A 90 8.46 18.52 1.83
N ARG A 91 8.71 18.32 3.13
CA ARG A 91 8.64 17.00 3.78
C ARG A 91 7.23 16.43 3.78
N ALA A 92 6.22 17.24 4.08
CA ALA A 92 4.81 16.86 3.99
C ALA A 92 4.42 16.41 2.57
N ARG A 93 4.83 17.17 1.55
CA ARG A 93 4.60 16.79 0.15
C ARG A 93 5.33 15.49 -0.20
N GLY A 94 6.53 15.30 0.32
CA GLY A 94 7.30 14.07 0.17
C GLY A 94 6.56 12.85 0.70
N VAL A 95 6.10 12.86 1.96
CA VAL A 95 5.39 11.71 2.55
C VAL A 95 4.07 11.41 1.83
N GLN A 96 3.39 12.43 1.31
CA GLN A 96 2.20 12.26 0.47
C GLN A 96 2.51 11.49 -0.82
N TRP A 97 3.51 11.92 -1.58
CA TRP A 97 3.87 11.26 -2.83
C TRP A 97 4.50 9.88 -2.60
N ARG A 98 5.19 9.69 -1.48
CA ARG A 98 5.63 8.37 -1.03
C ARG A 98 4.43 7.41 -0.91
N LEU A 99 3.37 7.81 -0.22
CA LEU A 99 2.16 7.00 -0.11
C LEU A 99 1.53 6.72 -1.48
N VAL A 100 1.47 7.72 -2.38
CA VAL A 100 0.92 7.54 -3.73
C VAL A 100 1.69 6.48 -4.52
N VAL A 101 3.03 6.53 -4.50
CA VAL A 101 3.91 5.58 -5.20
C VAL A 101 3.76 4.18 -4.63
N VAL A 102 3.82 4.06 -3.31
CA VAL A 102 3.68 2.76 -2.62
C VAL A 102 2.29 2.17 -2.86
N TRP A 103 1.23 2.97 -2.80
CA TRP A 103 -0.13 2.52 -3.13
C TRP A 103 -0.21 1.93 -4.54
N SER A 104 0.39 2.58 -5.53
CA SER A 104 0.42 2.06 -6.90
C SER A 104 1.13 0.69 -6.98
N GLY A 105 2.21 0.50 -6.23
CA GLY A 105 2.86 -0.81 -6.13
C GLY A 105 1.97 -1.87 -5.49
N PHE A 106 1.36 -1.55 -4.34
CA PHE A 106 0.43 -2.41 -3.62
C PHE A 106 -0.78 -2.81 -4.48
N GLU A 107 -1.38 -1.85 -5.19
CA GLU A 107 -2.55 -2.07 -6.03
C GLU A 107 -2.23 -3.02 -7.20
N ILE A 108 -1.09 -2.83 -7.87
CA ILE A 108 -0.64 -3.73 -8.94
C ILE A 108 -0.48 -5.16 -8.40
N VAL A 109 0.27 -5.34 -7.32
CA VAL A 109 0.50 -6.67 -6.72
C VAL A 109 -0.83 -7.33 -6.34
N THR A 110 -1.70 -6.60 -5.63
CA THR A 110 -2.98 -7.13 -5.14
C THR A 110 -3.89 -7.52 -6.31
N LYS A 111 -4.01 -6.65 -7.33
CA LYS A 111 -4.83 -6.95 -8.51
C LYS A 111 -4.29 -8.15 -9.29
N THR A 112 -2.97 -8.24 -9.44
CA THR A 112 -2.33 -9.37 -10.11
C THR A 112 -2.59 -10.68 -9.40
N LEU A 113 -2.34 -10.75 -8.08
CA LEU A 113 -2.50 -11.98 -7.29
C LEU A 113 -3.97 -12.38 -7.09
N LEU A 114 -4.90 -11.43 -7.09
CA LEU A 114 -6.32 -11.73 -7.01
C LEU A 114 -7.01 -11.89 -8.37
N LEU A 115 -6.28 -11.74 -9.49
CA LEU A 115 -6.83 -11.70 -10.86
C LEU A 115 -7.94 -10.67 -11.07
N LYS A 116 -7.86 -9.52 -10.39
CA LYS A 116 -8.82 -8.43 -10.53
C LYS A 116 -8.47 -7.60 -11.77
N ARG A 117 -8.99 -8.02 -12.93
CA ARG A 117 -8.75 -7.41 -14.25
C ARG A 117 -9.69 -6.26 -14.60
N GLU A 118 -10.74 -6.04 -13.80
CA GLU A 118 -11.70 -4.96 -14.03
C GLU A 118 -11.05 -3.59 -13.84
N THR A 119 -11.54 -2.60 -14.58
CA THR A 119 -11.13 -1.19 -14.49
C THR A 119 -11.45 -0.54 -13.13
N GLY A 120 -12.19 -1.25 -12.26
CA GLY A 120 -12.51 -0.84 -10.90
C GLY A 120 -11.28 -0.76 -9.98
N GLY A 121 -11.36 0.12 -8.98
CA GLY A 121 -10.42 0.14 -7.86
C GLY A 121 -10.63 -1.06 -6.93
N LEU A 122 -9.68 -1.29 -6.02
CA LEU A 122 -9.82 -2.28 -4.95
C LEU A 122 -10.79 -1.79 -3.86
N GLY A 123 -11.62 -2.70 -3.35
CA GLY A 123 -12.58 -2.48 -2.28
C GLY A 123 -12.22 -3.22 -0.98
N PRO A 124 -13.05 -3.06 0.07
CA PRO A 124 -12.84 -3.71 1.36
C PRO A 124 -12.71 -5.23 1.27
N ASP A 125 -13.51 -5.87 0.41
CA ASP A 125 -13.50 -7.33 0.26
C ASP A 125 -12.19 -7.83 -0.33
N GLU A 126 -11.65 -7.14 -1.35
CA GLU A 126 -10.34 -7.47 -1.90
C GLU A 126 -9.22 -7.23 -0.87
N PHE A 127 -9.28 -6.15 -0.08
CA PHE A 127 -8.31 -5.91 0.98
C PHE A 127 -8.32 -7.01 2.03
N ASN A 128 -9.52 -7.42 2.47
CA ASN A 128 -9.67 -8.49 3.44
C ASN A 128 -9.16 -9.82 2.87
N LYS A 129 -9.60 -10.20 1.66
CA LYS A 129 -9.14 -11.44 0.99
C LYS A 129 -7.63 -11.47 0.83
N PHE A 130 -7.02 -10.36 0.43
CA PHE A 130 -5.57 -10.28 0.21
C PHE A 130 -4.79 -10.36 1.52
N THR A 131 -5.12 -9.50 2.49
CA THR A 131 -4.38 -9.42 3.77
C THR A 131 -4.47 -10.71 4.58
N GLN A 132 -5.62 -11.39 4.58
CA GLN A 132 -5.76 -12.70 5.24
C GLN A 132 -4.82 -13.76 4.66
N LYS A 133 -4.60 -13.73 3.34
CA LYS A 133 -3.70 -14.69 2.67
C LYS A 133 -2.22 -14.38 2.86
N CYS A 134 -1.87 -13.16 3.28
CA CYS A 134 -0.48 -12.77 3.49
C CYS A 134 0.13 -13.36 4.78
N GLY A 135 -0.68 -13.82 5.73
CA GLY A 135 -0.18 -14.35 7.01
C GLY A 135 0.52 -13.28 7.84
N LEU A 136 -0.07 -12.09 7.91
CA LEU A 136 0.50 -10.94 8.63
C LEU A 136 0.44 -11.15 10.14
N ASN A 137 1.43 -10.61 10.85
CA ASN A 137 1.39 -10.48 12.31
C ASN A 137 0.24 -9.56 12.74
N SER A 138 -0.06 -9.54 14.04
CA SER A 138 -0.99 -8.56 14.62
C SER A 138 -0.60 -7.14 14.24
N TYR A 139 -1.60 -6.33 13.86
CA TYR A 139 -1.38 -4.97 13.42
C TYR A 139 -0.96 -4.07 14.58
N ASN A 140 0.10 -3.29 14.38
CA ASN A 140 0.48 -2.23 15.31
C ASN A 140 -0.49 -1.06 15.17
N PHE A 141 -1.22 -0.75 16.25
CA PHE A 141 -2.24 0.29 16.22
C PHE A 141 -1.72 1.61 15.66
N LEU A 142 -2.53 2.29 14.85
CA LEU A 142 -2.23 3.64 14.37
C LEU A 142 -3.14 4.64 15.10
N PRO A 143 -2.60 5.52 15.96
CA PRO A 143 -3.40 6.48 16.69
C PRO A 143 -4.10 7.48 15.75
N SER A 144 -5.23 8.02 16.19
CA SER A 144 -5.88 9.15 15.53
C SER A 144 -5.03 10.44 15.64
N PRO A 145 -5.21 11.42 14.74
CA PRO A 145 -4.51 12.70 14.83
C PRO A 145 -4.78 13.43 16.16
N ASN A 146 -3.79 14.19 16.66
CA ASN A 146 -3.91 14.91 17.92
C ASN A 146 -4.91 16.09 17.81
N LYS A 147 -5.94 16.08 18.67
CA LYS A 147 -6.97 17.14 18.76
C LYS A 147 -6.42 18.51 19.15
N GLU A 148 -5.29 18.57 19.84
CA GLU A 148 -4.73 19.82 20.37
C GLU A 148 -3.99 20.64 19.32
N LEU A 149 -3.86 20.10 18.10
CA LEU A 149 -3.46 20.88 16.95
C LEU A 149 -4.57 21.88 16.64
N LYS A 150 -4.36 23.14 17.04
CA LYS A 150 -5.31 24.27 16.91
C LYS A 150 -5.97 24.39 15.53
N ASN A 151 -5.34 23.88 14.48
CA ASN A 151 -5.86 23.92 13.13
C ASN A 151 -6.80 22.74 12.80
N LEU A 152 -6.69 21.59 13.45
CA LEU A 152 -7.64 20.50 13.29
C LEU A 152 -8.86 20.72 14.20
N SER A 153 -8.68 21.21 15.42
CA SER A 153 -9.80 21.47 16.36
C SER A 153 -10.85 22.39 15.75
N ARG A 154 -10.45 23.48 15.06
CA ARG A 154 -11.38 24.36 14.33
C ARG A 154 -12.25 23.62 13.31
N TRP A 155 -11.66 22.65 12.61
CA TRP A 155 -12.38 21.82 11.63
C TRP A 155 -13.35 20.83 12.28
N LEU A 156 -13.16 20.53 13.56
CA LEU A 156 -14.02 19.61 14.32
C LEU A 156 -15.08 20.37 15.15
N ASP A 157 -14.77 21.59 15.59
CA ASP A 157 -15.61 22.39 16.51
C ASP A 157 -16.64 23.27 15.77
N GLU A 158 -16.35 23.69 14.53
CA GLU A 158 -17.25 24.53 13.73
C GLU A 158 -18.39 23.68 13.13
N SER A 159 -19.38 23.37 13.97
CA SER A 159 -20.77 22.97 13.66
C SER A 159 -20.99 22.12 12.39
N GLN A 160 -20.88 20.79 12.51
CA GLN A 160 -21.63 19.72 11.79
C GLN A 160 -20.92 18.36 12.04
N GLU A 161 -20.55 18.05 13.30
CA GLU A 161 -19.88 16.79 13.66
C GLU A 161 -18.66 16.45 12.77
N GLY A 162 -17.91 17.47 12.31
CA GLY A 162 -16.74 17.29 11.45
C GLY A 162 -17.01 16.97 9.97
N LYS A 163 -18.26 16.99 9.47
CA LYS A 163 -18.61 16.70 8.06
C LYS A 163 -17.82 17.53 7.04
N GLN A 164 -17.49 18.77 7.38
CA GLN A 164 -16.68 19.66 6.53
C GLN A 164 -15.28 19.08 6.19
N VAL A 165 -14.74 18.20 7.04
CA VAL A 165 -13.49 17.48 6.73
C VAL A 165 -13.69 16.55 5.54
N LEU A 166 -14.81 15.83 5.49
CA LEU A 166 -15.14 14.90 4.41
C LEU A 166 -15.39 15.65 3.10
N ASP A 167 -16.15 16.75 3.17
CA ASP A 167 -16.43 17.59 2.02
C ASP A 167 -15.15 18.21 1.45
N PHE A 168 -14.28 18.73 2.32
CA PHE A 168 -12.99 19.29 1.92
C PHE A 168 -12.10 18.26 1.23
N LEU A 169 -12.03 17.03 1.75
CA LEU A 169 -11.22 15.97 1.15
C LEU A 169 -11.84 15.37 -0.12
N SER A 170 -13.08 15.76 -0.48
CA SER A 170 -13.79 15.27 -1.67
C SER A 170 -13.82 13.73 -1.76
N VAL A 171 -13.97 13.06 -0.61
CA VAL A 171 -13.88 11.60 -0.54
C VAL A 171 -15.18 10.91 -0.96
N SER A 172 -15.04 9.76 -1.63
CA SER A 172 -16.18 8.90 -1.96
C SER A 172 -16.84 8.33 -0.70
N LYS A 173 -18.09 7.83 -0.78
CA LYS A 173 -18.80 7.26 0.38
C LYS A 173 -18.00 6.18 1.13
N GLY A 174 -17.29 5.31 0.40
CA GLY A 174 -16.48 4.25 1.00
C GLY A 174 -15.24 4.78 1.74
N ASP A 175 -14.59 5.79 1.18
CA ASP A 175 -13.42 6.46 1.77
C ASP A 175 -13.84 7.40 2.94
N ALA A 176 -15.05 7.97 2.87
CA ALA A 176 -15.60 8.85 3.90
C ALA A 176 -15.74 8.14 5.25
N TYR A 177 -16.18 6.88 5.26
CA TYR A 177 -16.33 6.10 6.50
C TYR A 177 -15.01 6.00 7.28
N ILE A 178 -13.90 5.67 6.61
CA ILE A 178 -12.63 5.44 7.31
C ILE A 178 -12.00 6.76 7.78
N ILE A 179 -12.20 7.84 7.02
CA ILE A 179 -11.79 9.19 7.45
C ILE A 179 -12.62 9.66 8.64
N GLN A 180 -13.94 9.43 8.62
CA GLN A 180 -14.81 9.76 9.74
C GLN A 180 -14.42 8.98 10.99
N HIS A 181 -14.20 7.67 10.88
CA HIS A 181 -13.74 6.84 11.98
C HIS A 181 -12.43 7.37 12.60
N TRP A 182 -11.44 7.64 11.76
CA TRP A 182 -10.09 7.96 12.24
C TRP A 182 -9.88 9.43 12.64
N ILE A 183 -10.32 10.38 11.81
CA ILE A 183 -10.09 11.82 12.04
C ILE A 183 -11.19 12.42 12.92
N ILE A 184 -12.46 12.14 12.59
CA ILE A 184 -13.61 12.82 13.21
C ILE A 184 -13.97 12.16 14.55
N ASN A 185 -14.20 10.84 14.54
CA ASN A 185 -14.57 10.06 15.71
C ASN A 185 -13.36 9.74 16.61
N ARG A 186 -12.15 10.05 16.13
CA ARG A 186 -10.87 9.89 16.86
C ARG A 186 -10.64 8.46 17.33
N GLN A 187 -11.04 7.50 16.51
CA GLN A 187 -10.82 6.10 16.80
C GLN A 187 -9.51 5.65 16.15
N PRO A 188 -8.66 4.91 16.86
CA PRO A 188 -7.44 4.36 16.27
C PRO A 188 -7.79 3.33 15.18
N ILE A 189 -6.86 3.14 14.26
CA ILE A 189 -6.89 1.98 13.36
C ILE A 189 -6.21 0.82 14.07
N SER A 190 -6.90 -0.32 14.15
CA SER A 190 -6.47 -1.48 14.93
C SER A 190 -6.25 -2.75 14.10
N ASN A 191 -6.47 -2.69 12.78
CA ASN A 191 -6.30 -3.84 11.89
C ASN A 191 -5.76 -3.42 10.51
N TRP A 192 -5.22 -4.41 9.78
CA TRP A 192 -4.63 -4.22 8.46
C TRP A 192 -5.62 -3.72 7.41
N VAL A 193 -6.85 -4.23 7.41
CA VAL A 193 -7.86 -3.87 6.41
C VAL A 193 -8.19 -2.38 6.50
N ASP A 194 -8.43 -1.88 7.70
CA ASP A 194 -8.71 -0.47 7.94
C ASP A 194 -7.49 0.42 7.70
N ALA A 195 -6.26 -0.09 7.92
CA ALA A 195 -5.04 0.62 7.52
C ALA A 195 -4.95 0.78 6.00
N VAL A 196 -5.23 -0.28 5.23
CA VAL A 196 -5.26 -0.21 3.75
C VAL A 196 -6.37 0.71 3.27
N ARG A 197 -7.56 0.67 3.89
CA ARG A 197 -8.67 1.59 3.57
C ARG A 197 -8.29 3.04 3.81
N LEU A 198 -7.64 3.33 4.94
CA LEU A 198 -7.18 4.68 5.26
C LEU A 198 -6.09 5.14 4.29
N ALA A 199 -5.13 4.26 3.95
CA ALA A 199 -4.11 4.53 2.95
C ALA A 199 -4.73 4.89 1.58
N LYS A 200 -5.75 4.13 1.14
CA LYS A 200 -6.51 4.43 -0.09
C LYS A 200 -7.15 5.82 -0.05
N ALA A 201 -7.89 6.10 1.03
CA ALA A 201 -8.61 7.37 1.17
C ALA A 201 -7.66 8.57 1.12
N LEU A 202 -6.55 8.51 1.87
CA LEU A 202 -5.54 9.57 1.90
C LEU A 202 -4.76 9.68 0.58
N ARG A 203 -4.49 8.55 -0.09
CA ARG A 203 -3.91 8.53 -1.44
C ARG A 203 -4.84 9.21 -2.44
N ASN A 204 -6.13 8.91 -2.41
CA ASN A 204 -7.10 9.51 -3.33
C ASN A 204 -7.19 11.03 -3.09
N ALA A 205 -7.34 11.45 -1.84
CA ALA A 205 -7.37 12.87 -1.50
C ALA A 205 -6.07 13.60 -1.91
N THR A 206 -4.91 12.93 -1.82
CA THR A 206 -3.63 13.46 -2.28
C THR A 206 -3.56 13.56 -3.82
N ALA A 207 -3.86 12.46 -4.52
CA ALA A 207 -3.72 12.37 -5.98
C ALA A 207 -4.69 13.30 -6.72
N HIS A 208 -5.87 13.56 -6.15
CA HIS A 208 -6.84 14.51 -6.66
C HIS A 208 -6.62 15.96 -6.17
N GLY A 209 -5.58 16.21 -5.37
CA GLY A 209 -5.18 17.54 -4.92
C GLY A 209 -6.00 18.13 -3.77
N ALA A 210 -6.96 17.39 -3.20
CA ALA A 210 -7.79 17.85 -2.08
C ALA A 210 -6.99 17.96 -0.76
N LEU A 211 -6.13 16.96 -0.48
CA LEU A 211 -5.24 17.00 0.67
C LEU A 211 -3.95 17.73 0.33
N SER A 212 -3.82 18.99 0.75
CA SER A 212 -2.60 19.77 0.54
C SER A 212 -1.50 19.45 1.56
N ALA A 213 -0.24 19.65 1.19
CA ALA A 213 0.91 19.49 2.08
C ALA A 213 0.82 20.37 3.34
N SER A 214 0.27 21.59 3.21
CA SER A 214 0.00 22.46 4.35
C SER A 214 -1.00 21.84 5.33
N LYS A 215 -2.05 21.16 4.83
CA LYS A 215 -3.02 20.47 5.68
C LYS A 215 -2.42 19.24 6.35
N VAL A 216 -1.57 18.49 5.65
CA VAL A 216 -0.80 17.39 6.26
C VAL A 216 0.01 17.87 7.46
N ASN A 217 0.67 19.03 7.36
CA ASN A 217 1.38 19.63 8.50
C ASN A 217 0.42 20.10 9.60
N GLN A 218 -0.60 20.87 9.24
CA GLN A 218 -1.54 21.46 10.20
C GLN A 218 -2.33 20.41 11.00
N TRP A 219 -2.60 19.24 10.40
CA TRP A 219 -3.33 18.14 11.00
C TRP A 219 -2.42 17.04 11.55
N GLY A 220 -1.09 17.21 11.46
CA GLY A 220 -0.13 16.24 12.02
C GLY A 220 -0.12 14.88 11.31
N LEU A 221 -0.40 14.84 10.00
CA LEU A 221 -0.57 13.60 9.25
C LEU A 221 0.73 13.02 8.68
N GLN A 222 1.88 13.68 8.88
CA GLN A 222 3.14 13.23 8.29
C GLN A 222 3.53 11.81 8.72
N GLN A 223 3.55 11.57 10.04
CA GLN A 223 3.89 10.25 10.56
C GLN A 223 2.86 9.18 10.19
N PRO A 224 1.53 9.42 10.31
CA PRO A 224 0.54 8.47 9.80
C PRO A 224 0.71 8.11 8.32
N LEU A 225 0.94 9.07 7.43
CA LEU A 225 1.16 8.80 6.00
C LEU A 225 2.42 7.94 5.77
N PHE A 226 3.48 8.21 6.54
CA PHE A 226 4.72 7.42 6.48
C PHE A 226 4.50 5.99 6.98
N THR A 227 3.81 5.81 8.11
CA THR A 227 3.45 4.50 8.66
C THR A 227 2.58 3.71 7.69
N LEU A 228 1.52 4.32 7.14
CA LEU A 228 0.66 3.67 6.16
C LEU A 228 1.42 3.21 4.92
N SER A 229 2.41 3.99 4.47
CA SER A 229 3.29 3.58 3.38
C SER A 229 4.15 2.36 3.75
N ASN A 230 4.67 2.30 4.98
CA ASN A 230 5.40 1.13 5.46
C ASN A 230 4.50 -0.10 5.53
N ASN A 231 3.30 0.05 6.10
CA ASN A 231 2.30 -1.00 6.21
C ASN A 231 1.98 -1.65 4.85
N LEU A 232 1.79 -0.84 3.79
CA LEU A 232 1.57 -1.37 2.45
C LEU A 232 2.77 -2.15 1.93
N GLY A 233 3.99 -1.69 2.21
CA GLY A 233 5.23 -2.40 1.87
C GLY A 233 5.34 -3.74 2.61
N GLU A 234 5.02 -3.77 3.90
CA GLU A 234 5.01 -4.98 4.73
C GLU A 234 4.02 -6.02 4.20
N ILE A 235 2.81 -5.59 3.81
CA ILE A 235 1.81 -6.48 3.20
C ILE A 235 2.35 -7.09 1.91
N VAL A 236 2.96 -6.28 1.04
CA VAL A 236 3.53 -6.79 -0.22
C VAL A 236 4.67 -7.77 0.06
N VAL A 237 5.60 -7.46 0.96
CA VAL A 237 6.68 -8.38 1.35
C VAL A 237 6.12 -9.71 1.85
N ALA A 238 5.13 -9.68 2.75
CA ALA A 238 4.50 -10.89 3.27
C ALA A 238 3.85 -11.72 2.15
N SER A 239 3.19 -11.05 1.20
CA SER A 239 2.58 -11.74 0.05
C SER A 239 3.62 -12.45 -0.83
N MET A 240 4.79 -11.84 -1.03
CA MET A 240 5.88 -12.46 -1.77
C MET A 240 6.47 -13.65 -1.02
N GLY A 241 6.61 -13.54 0.31
CA GLY A 241 7.02 -14.64 1.17
C GLY A 241 6.14 -15.88 1.00
N LYS A 242 4.82 -15.70 0.84
CA LYS A 242 3.89 -16.80 0.56
C LYS A 242 4.09 -17.48 -0.79
N LEU A 243 4.56 -16.74 -1.81
CA LEU A 243 4.91 -17.34 -3.09
C LEU A 243 6.20 -18.17 -2.99
N VAL A 244 7.14 -17.75 -2.15
CA VAL A 244 8.42 -18.45 -1.94
C VAL A 244 8.23 -19.70 -1.07
N SER A 245 7.46 -19.58 0.00
CA SER A 245 7.37 -20.58 1.08
C SER A 245 6.39 -21.73 0.83
N GLN A 246 6.03 -22.09 -0.41
CA GLN A 246 5.28 -23.35 -0.60
C GLN A 246 6.19 -24.51 -0.18
N GLU A 247 5.94 -25.02 1.03
CA GLU A 247 6.32 -26.37 1.43
C GLU A 247 5.72 -27.29 0.37
N SER A 248 6.60 -28.00 -0.33
CA SER A 248 6.21 -29.11 -1.17
C SER A 248 5.43 -30.08 -0.30
N TYR A 249 4.11 -30.11 -0.41
CA TYR A 249 3.34 -31.27 0.00
C TYR A 249 3.76 -32.38 -0.97
N VAL A 250 4.81 -33.09 -0.58
CA VAL A 250 5.14 -34.40 -1.11
C VAL A 250 4.20 -35.34 -0.37
N ASP A 251 3.12 -35.72 -1.03
CA ASP A 251 2.38 -36.94 -0.69
C ASP A 251 3.25 -38.18 -0.97
#